data_AF-A0A417CMW6-F1
#
_entry.id   AF-A0A417CMW6-F1
#
_cell.length_a   1.000
_cell.length_b   1.000
_cell.length_c   1.000
_cell.angle_alpha   90.00
_cell.angle_beta   90.00
_cell.angle_gamma   90.00
#
_symmetry.space_group_name_H-M   'P 1'
#
loop_
_entity.id
_entity.type
_entity.pdbx_description
1 polymer ?
#
loop_
_entity_poly.entity_id
_entity_poly.type
_entity_poly.pdbx_seq_one_letter_code
_entity_poly.pdbx_strand_id
1 'polypeptide(L)'
;MTVQEWLGKDNKLGQDIWERKYQFNGETFDQWLDRVSGWNEEVKQLIKDKKFLFGGRILANRGVNKDIDVSNDKYVKTTLSNCYVITPPEDNIESIFDCAKKLARTYSYGGGCGIDISKLAPRGSVVRNSAKTTTGSVSFMDLYSLITGLICQQGRRGALMISLSCEHPDLEEFIGIKSDLDKVTKANISVRITDKFMAAVKNKQPFTLNFTRAETGETITKTIDAYEMFHKLCEMNWDYAEPGMLFWDRIENWNLLSCDNNFHYAGTNPCAWVLGRK
;
A
#
# COMPACT_ATOMS: atom_id res chain seq x y z
N MET A 1 -31.37 0.07 -20.94
CA MET A 1 -29.99 0.27 -21.40
C MET A 1 -29.20 -0.99 -21.10
N THR A 2 -28.55 -1.58 -22.10
CA THR A 2 -27.67 -2.75 -21.93
C THR A 2 -26.23 -2.31 -21.69
N VAL A 3 -25.38 -3.21 -21.18
CA VAL A 3 -23.93 -2.93 -21.03
C VAL A 3 -23.26 -2.65 -22.38
N GLN A 4 -23.74 -3.28 -23.46
CA GLN A 4 -23.26 -3.06 -24.83
C GLN A 4 -23.61 -1.66 -25.35
N GLU A 5 -24.83 -1.18 -25.06
CA GLU A 5 -25.23 0.18 -25.38
C GLU A 5 -24.41 1.20 -24.60
N TRP A 6 -24.08 0.90 -23.34
CA TRP A 6 -23.31 1.81 -22.49
C TRP A 6 -21.82 1.85 -22.85
N LEU A 7 -21.16 0.69 -23.02
CA LEU A 7 -19.72 0.61 -23.30
C LEU A 7 -19.36 0.72 -24.78
N GLY A 8 -20.33 0.54 -25.68
CA GLY A 8 -20.13 0.40 -27.12
C GLY A 8 -20.03 -1.08 -27.53
N LYS A 9 -20.68 -1.43 -28.65
CA LYS A 9 -20.78 -2.82 -29.14
C LYS A 9 -19.41 -3.45 -29.41
N ASP A 10 -18.47 -2.66 -29.91
CA ASP A 10 -17.12 -3.13 -30.26
C ASP A 10 -16.17 -3.24 -29.06
N ASN A 11 -16.57 -2.73 -27.88
CA ASN A 11 -15.77 -2.77 -26.66
C ASN A 11 -15.89 -4.12 -25.93
N LYS A 12 -15.40 -5.19 -26.57
CA LYS A 12 -15.45 -6.54 -26.00
C LYS A 12 -14.71 -6.64 -24.66
N LEU A 13 -13.55 -6.00 -24.53
CA LEU A 13 -12.77 -6.03 -23.28
C LEU A 13 -13.54 -5.42 -22.11
N GLY A 14 -14.20 -4.28 -22.31
CA GLY A 14 -15.01 -3.64 -21.27
C GLY A 14 -16.21 -4.50 -20.85
N GLN A 15 -16.87 -5.13 -21.82
CA GLN A 15 -17.98 -6.05 -21.58
C GLN A 15 -17.51 -7.27 -20.77
N ASP A 16 -16.40 -7.90 -21.17
CA ASP A 16 -15.80 -9.04 -20.46
C ASP A 16 -15.36 -8.66 -19.02
N ILE A 17 -14.82 -7.45 -18.83
CA ILE A 17 -14.46 -6.95 -17.50
C ILE A 17 -15.70 -6.79 -16.62
N TRP A 18 -16.77 -6.21 -17.15
CA TRP A 18 -18.01 -6.03 -16.41
C TRP A 18 -18.62 -7.37 -16.01
N GLU A 19 -18.75 -8.29 -16.97
CA GLU A 19 -19.30 -9.62 -16.76
C GLU A 19 -18.49 -10.42 -15.72
N ARG A 20 -17.15 -10.43 -15.84
CA ARG A 20 -16.30 -11.25 -14.96
C ARG A 20 -16.02 -10.64 -13.59
N LYS A 21 -16.08 -9.31 -13.44
CA LYS A 21 -15.64 -8.63 -12.19
C LYS A 21 -16.73 -7.87 -11.45
N TYR A 22 -17.78 -7.42 -12.13
CA TYR A 22 -18.76 -6.50 -11.55
C TYR A 22 -20.18 -7.06 -11.54
N GLN A 23 -20.53 -7.92 -12.48
CA GLN A 23 -21.81 -8.61 -12.51
C GLN A 23 -21.88 -9.64 -11.37
N PHE A 24 -22.99 -9.63 -10.63
CA PHE A 24 -23.29 -10.58 -9.57
C PHE A 24 -24.52 -11.42 -9.92
N ASN A 25 -24.42 -12.75 -9.75
CA ASN A 25 -25.52 -13.71 -9.98
C ASN A 25 -26.29 -13.53 -11.30
N GLY A 26 -25.61 -13.13 -12.38
CA GLY A 26 -26.24 -12.93 -13.70
C GLY A 26 -27.19 -11.73 -13.77
N GLU A 27 -27.09 -10.78 -12.83
CA GLU A 27 -27.92 -9.57 -12.85
C GLU A 27 -27.78 -8.81 -14.18
N THR A 28 -28.87 -8.17 -14.61
CA THR A 28 -28.88 -7.30 -15.78
C THR A 28 -28.09 -6.02 -15.51
N PHE A 29 -27.70 -5.30 -16.57
CA PHE A 29 -26.98 -4.03 -16.42
C PHE A 29 -27.77 -2.98 -15.62
N ASP A 30 -29.10 -2.91 -15.76
CA ASP A 30 -29.90 -1.94 -15.00
C ASP A 30 -30.04 -2.34 -13.51
N GLN A 31 -30.15 -3.64 -13.20
CA GLN A 31 -30.09 -4.15 -11.83
C GLN A 31 -28.72 -3.90 -11.18
N TRP A 32 -27.63 -4.09 -11.94
CA TRP A 32 -26.29 -3.73 -11.49
C TRP A 32 -26.21 -2.24 -11.15
N LEU A 33 -26.75 -1.37 -12.01
CA LEU A 33 -26.80 0.07 -11.78
C LEU A 33 -27.60 0.44 -10.52
N ASP A 34 -28.74 -0.20 -10.28
CA ASP A 34 -29.53 -0.01 -9.05
C ASP A 34 -28.72 -0.38 -7.81
N ARG A 35 -28.07 -1.55 -7.85
CA ARG A 35 -27.27 -2.06 -6.74
C ARG A 35 -26.09 -1.15 -6.42
N VAL A 36 -25.31 -0.73 -7.42
CA VAL A 36 -24.10 0.08 -7.21
C VAL A 36 -24.39 1.55 -6.93
N SER A 37 -25.51 2.09 -7.43
CA SER A 37 -26.00 3.42 -7.03
C SER A 37 -26.60 3.40 -5.62
N GLY A 38 -27.01 2.22 -5.14
CA GLY A 38 -27.74 2.06 -3.89
C GLY A 38 -29.16 2.60 -4.01
N TRP A 39 -29.80 2.33 -5.16
CA TRP A 39 -31.17 2.75 -5.48
C TRP A 39 -31.37 4.26 -5.44
N ASN A 40 -30.30 5.02 -5.71
CA ASN A 40 -30.37 6.47 -5.85
C ASN A 40 -30.39 6.83 -7.33
N GLU A 41 -31.50 7.39 -7.80
CA GLU A 41 -31.73 7.70 -9.21
C GLU A 41 -30.76 8.75 -9.76
N GLU A 42 -30.37 9.76 -8.97
CA GLU A 42 -29.41 10.77 -9.40
C GLU A 42 -28.03 10.14 -9.66
N VAL A 43 -27.55 9.31 -8.73
CA VAL A 43 -26.28 8.58 -8.88
C VAL A 43 -26.36 7.60 -10.05
N LYS A 44 -27.48 6.88 -10.20
CA LYS A 44 -27.73 5.98 -11.33
C LYS A 44 -27.61 6.72 -12.65
N GLN A 45 -28.21 7.91 -12.75
CA GLN A 45 -28.16 8.74 -13.95
C GLN A 45 -26.74 9.25 -14.23
N LEU A 46 -25.98 9.68 -13.21
CA LEU A 46 -24.59 10.11 -13.38
C LEU A 46 -23.69 8.99 -13.92
N ILE A 47 -23.93 7.74 -13.51
CA ILE A 47 -23.20 6.57 -14.05
C ILE A 47 -23.61 6.30 -15.50
N LYS A 48 -24.91 6.33 -15.82
CA LYS A 48 -25.42 6.17 -17.20
C LYS A 48 -24.81 7.21 -18.14
N ASP A 49 -24.75 8.46 -17.70
CA ASP A 49 -24.16 9.59 -18.42
C ASP A 49 -22.63 9.56 -18.48
N LYS A 50 -21.97 8.60 -17.78
CA LYS A 50 -20.51 8.51 -17.63
C LYS A 50 -19.86 9.75 -17.01
N LYS A 51 -20.63 10.51 -16.23
CA LYS A 51 -20.14 11.68 -15.48
C LYS A 51 -19.48 11.27 -14.16
N PHE A 52 -19.81 10.08 -13.65
CA PHE A 52 -19.29 9.55 -12.40
C PHE A 52 -19.22 8.03 -12.44
N LEU A 53 -18.22 7.46 -11.77
CA LEU A 53 -18.14 6.02 -11.54
C LEU A 53 -17.42 5.77 -10.21
N PHE A 54 -17.95 4.85 -9.40
CA PHE A 54 -17.29 4.48 -8.15
C PHE A 54 -16.00 3.69 -8.39
N GLY A 55 -15.14 3.67 -7.37
CA GLY A 55 -13.99 2.77 -7.35
C GLY A 55 -14.41 1.29 -7.42
N GLY A 56 -13.54 0.44 -7.97
CA GLY A 56 -13.86 -0.93 -8.33
C GLY A 56 -14.45 -1.80 -7.21
N ARG A 57 -14.04 -1.63 -5.94
CA ARG A 57 -14.63 -2.40 -4.82
C ARG A 57 -16.09 -2.06 -4.55
N ILE A 58 -16.50 -0.81 -4.71
CA ILE A 58 -17.92 -0.43 -4.58
C ILE A 58 -18.72 -1.07 -5.71
N LEU A 59 -18.22 -0.99 -6.96
CA LEU A 59 -18.89 -1.59 -8.12
C LEU A 59 -19.04 -3.10 -7.98
N ALA A 60 -18.04 -3.78 -7.42
CA ALA A 60 -18.08 -5.22 -7.20
C ALA A 60 -18.94 -5.63 -6.00
N ASN A 61 -18.85 -4.93 -4.87
CA ASN A 61 -19.30 -5.46 -3.58
C ASN A 61 -20.53 -4.75 -2.97
N ARG A 62 -20.89 -3.55 -3.43
CA ARG A 62 -22.06 -2.84 -2.85
C ARG A 62 -23.32 -3.68 -3.07
N GLY A 63 -24.12 -3.87 -2.02
CA GLY A 63 -25.38 -4.63 -2.09
C GLY A 63 -25.24 -6.15 -2.24
N VAL A 64 -24.05 -6.68 -2.55
CA VAL A 64 -23.79 -8.15 -2.60
C VAL A 64 -23.99 -8.80 -1.24
N ASN A 65 -23.75 -8.06 -0.16
CA ASN A 65 -23.97 -8.52 1.21
C ASN A 65 -25.42 -8.24 1.70
N LYS A 66 -26.41 -7.95 0.84
CA LYS A 66 -27.79 -7.67 1.29
C LYS A 66 -28.82 -8.72 0.87
N ASP A 67 -28.49 -9.62 -0.05
CA ASP A 67 -29.30 -10.82 -0.35
C ASP A 67 -29.10 -11.91 0.71
N ILE A 68 -29.07 -11.49 1.98
CA ILE A 68 -28.81 -12.31 3.16
C ILE A 68 -30.13 -12.94 3.59
N ASP A 69 -30.35 -14.17 3.13
CA ASP A 69 -31.13 -15.12 3.87
C ASP A 69 -30.29 -15.58 5.08
N VAL A 70 -30.69 -15.14 6.27
CA VAL A 70 -30.02 -15.44 7.55
C VAL A 70 -30.04 -16.95 7.87
N SER A 71 -30.74 -17.75 7.07
CA SER A 71 -30.84 -19.21 7.22
C SER A 71 -29.80 -20.02 6.43
N ASN A 72 -29.03 -19.39 5.52
CA ASN A 72 -28.07 -20.11 4.66
C ASN A 72 -26.63 -19.60 4.87
N ASP A 73 -25.74 -20.51 5.27
CA ASP A 73 -24.30 -20.37 5.60
C ASP A 73 -23.38 -19.81 4.48
N LYS A 74 -23.88 -19.01 3.54
CA LYS A 74 -23.14 -18.49 2.37
C LYS A 74 -22.82 -17.00 2.50
N TYR A 75 -22.04 -16.64 3.52
CA TYR A 75 -21.61 -15.26 3.75
C TYR A 75 -20.31 -14.93 3.02
N VAL A 76 -20.32 -13.97 2.08
CA VAL A 76 -19.08 -13.39 1.54
C VAL A 76 -18.77 -12.10 2.30
N LYS A 77 -17.75 -12.11 3.16
CA LYS A 77 -17.29 -10.89 3.83
C LYS A 77 -16.49 -10.04 2.85
N THR A 78 -17.04 -8.90 2.46
CA THR A 78 -16.42 -7.98 1.50
C THR A 78 -16.21 -6.59 2.10
N THR A 79 -15.32 -5.80 1.49
CA THR A 79 -15.20 -4.36 1.78
C THR A 79 -15.59 -3.50 0.57
N LEU A 80 -16.07 -2.30 0.83
CA LEU A 80 -16.31 -1.27 -0.17
C LEU A 80 -15.08 -0.37 -0.39
N SER A 81 -14.13 -0.35 0.53
CA SER A 81 -12.92 0.47 0.44
C SER A 81 -11.80 -0.28 -0.28
N ASN A 82 -11.12 0.39 -1.21
CA ASN A 82 -10.01 -0.21 -1.97
C ASN A 82 -8.68 -0.12 -1.22
N CYS A 83 -8.47 0.95 -0.46
CA CYS A 83 -7.15 1.41 -0.05
C CYS A 83 -7.06 1.53 1.46
N TYR A 84 -6.00 0.96 2.02
CA TYR A 84 -5.73 0.94 3.44
C TYR A 84 -4.27 1.28 3.69
N VAL A 85 -3.99 1.71 4.91
CA VAL A 85 -2.64 1.88 5.44
C VAL A 85 -2.68 1.31 6.85
N ILE A 86 -1.72 0.44 7.16
CA ILE A 86 -1.56 -0.10 8.51
C ILE A 86 -0.49 0.73 9.23
N THR A 87 -0.74 1.03 10.50
CA THR A 87 0.22 1.69 11.38
C THR A 87 1.56 0.94 11.34
N PRO A 88 2.71 1.65 11.24
CA PRO A 88 4.01 1.01 11.16
C PRO A 88 4.24 0.08 12.36
N PRO A 89 4.74 -1.15 12.15
CA PRO A 89 5.03 -2.07 13.23
C PRO A 89 6.10 -1.47 14.15
N GLU A 90 5.98 -1.75 15.44
CA GLU A 90 7.04 -1.46 16.42
C GLU A 90 8.18 -2.47 16.25
N ASP A 91 9.37 -2.14 16.76
CA ASP A 91 10.58 -2.98 16.69
C ASP A 91 10.54 -4.21 17.62
N ASN A 92 9.51 -5.04 17.48
CA ASN A 92 9.37 -6.33 18.16
C ASN A 92 8.60 -7.33 17.30
N ILE A 93 8.83 -8.62 17.56
CA ILE A 93 8.28 -9.72 16.75
C ILE A 93 6.74 -9.71 16.78
N GLU A 94 6.15 -9.47 17.94
CA GLU A 94 4.70 -9.44 18.12
C GLU A 94 4.04 -8.40 17.20
N SER A 95 4.59 -7.19 17.14
CA SER A 95 4.07 -6.11 16.30
C SER A 95 4.30 -6.37 14.80
N ILE A 96 5.47 -6.91 14.44
CA ILE A 96 5.80 -7.30 13.06
C ILE A 96 4.80 -8.34 12.53
N PHE A 97 4.48 -9.36 13.33
CA PHE A 97 3.55 -10.41 12.96
C PHE A 97 2.08 -10.00 13.11
N ASP A 98 1.73 -9.08 14.01
CA ASP A 98 0.40 -8.49 14.05
C ASP A 98 0.14 -7.62 12.80
N CYS A 99 1.15 -6.89 12.32
CA CYS A 99 1.10 -6.20 11.03
C CYS A 99 0.84 -7.19 9.88
N ALA A 100 1.57 -8.31 9.84
CA ALA A 100 1.34 -9.40 8.87
C ALA A 100 -0.10 -9.95 8.94
N LYS A 101 -0.63 -10.18 10.15
CA LYS A 101 -2.01 -10.60 10.37
C LYS A 101 -3.02 -9.58 9.84
N LYS A 102 -2.81 -8.28 10.09
CA LYS A 102 -3.66 -7.19 9.59
C LYS A 102 -3.64 -7.09 8.08
N LEU A 103 -2.46 -7.26 7.45
CA LEU A 103 -2.33 -7.35 5.99
C LEU A 103 -3.14 -8.52 5.44
N ALA A 104 -2.95 -9.71 6.01
CA ALA A 104 -3.70 -10.90 5.61
C ALA A 104 -5.22 -10.69 5.71
N ARG A 105 -5.69 -10.05 6.79
CA ARG A 105 -7.11 -9.76 6.94
C ARG A 105 -7.62 -8.75 5.90
N THR A 106 -6.85 -7.72 5.61
CA THR A 106 -7.18 -6.72 4.58
C THR A 106 -7.29 -7.36 3.19
N TYR A 107 -6.34 -8.25 2.86
CA TYR A 107 -6.37 -9.03 1.62
C TYR A 107 -7.49 -10.06 1.59
N SER A 108 -7.96 -10.58 2.72
CA SER A 108 -9.11 -11.49 2.71
C SER A 108 -10.42 -10.80 2.27
N TYR A 109 -10.50 -9.47 2.38
CA TYR A 109 -11.74 -8.72 2.10
C TYR A 109 -11.80 -8.01 0.76
N GLY A 110 -10.67 -7.80 0.07
CA GLY A 110 -10.67 -6.99 -1.16
C GLY A 110 -9.61 -5.91 -1.25
N GLY A 111 -9.02 -5.51 -0.11
CA GLY A 111 -8.25 -4.27 0.01
C GLY A 111 -6.79 -4.41 -0.44
N GLY A 112 -6.22 -3.31 -0.92
CA GLY A 112 -4.77 -3.11 -1.00
C GLY A 112 -4.29 -2.30 0.20
N CYS A 113 -3.06 -2.52 0.64
CA CYS A 113 -2.55 -1.94 1.88
C CYS A 113 -1.15 -1.35 1.72
N GLY A 114 -0.85 -0.34 2.51
CA GLY A 114 0.49 0.21 2.65
C GLY A 114 1.02 0.10 4.05
N ILE A 115 2.34 -0.04 4.16
CA ILE A 115 3.08 -0.06 5.43
C ILE A 115 4.36 0.77 5.30
N ASP A 116 4.85 1.25 6.44
CA ASP A 116 6.21 1.79 6.57
C ASP A 116 6.99 0.91 7.55
N ILE A 117 8.25 0.61 7.22
CA ILE A 117 9.12 -0.25 8.03
C ILE A 117 10.25 0.55 8.70
N SER A 118 10.18 1.88 8.71
CA SER A 118 11.25 2.75 9.24
C SER A 118 11.41 2.68 10.75
N LYS A 119 10.48 2.02 11.45
CA LYS A 119 10.55 1.76 12.89
C LYS A 119 11.33 0.49 13.23
N LEU A 120 11.63 -0.38 12.26
CA LEU A 120 12.29 -1.64 12.51
C LEU A 120 13.80 -1.45 12.52
N ALA A 121 14.50 -2.12 13.44
CA ALA A 121 15.92 -1.92 13.61
C ALA A 121 16.73 -2.32 12.36
N PRO A 122 17.80 -1.57 12.03
CA PRO A 122 18.63 -1.84 10.88
C PRO A 122 19.44 -3.14 11.04
N ARG A 123 19.92 -3.68 9.92
CA ARG A 123 20.69 -4.92 9.88
C ARG A 123 21.90 -4.85 10.81
N GLY A 124 22.12 -5.91 11.58
CA GLY A 124 23.24 -6.01 12.51
C GLY A 124 23.00 -5.36 13.88
N SER A 125 21.87 -4.68 14.11
CA SER A 125 21.52 -4.14 15.43
C SER A 125 21.45 -5.26 16.48
N VAL A 126 21.95 -5.00 17.69
CA VAL A 126 21.95 -5.97 18.78
C VAL A 126 20.53 -6.26 19.24
N VAL A 127 20.17 -7.54 19.36
CA VAL A 127 18.91 -8.01 19.95
C VAL A 127 19.20 -8.98 21.08
N ARG A 128 18.34 -8.97 22.12
CA ARG A 128 18.55 -9.77 23.35
C ARG A 128 17.86 -11.14 23.30
N ASN A 129 17.72 -11.71 22.10
CA ASN A 129 17.21 -13.07 21.91
C ASN A 129 18.33 -14.00 21.39
N SER A 130 17.99 -15.24 21.08
CA SER A 130 18.96 -16.25 20.59
C SER A 130 19.74 -15.82 19.35
N ALA A 131 19.22 -14.90 18.53
CA ALA A 131 19.86 -14.45 17.29
C ALA A 131 21.02 -13.46 17.55
N LYS A 132 21.08 -12.81 18.73
CA LYS A 132 22.06 -11.78 19.14
C LYS A 132 22.07 -10.49 18.31
N THR A 133 21.79 -10.57 17.01
CA THR A 133 21.66 -9.44 16.08
C THR A 133 20.46 -9.63 15.15
N THR A 134 19.85 -8.54 14.70
CA THR A 134 18.73 -8.58 13.74
C THR A 134 19.21 -8.68 12.30
N THR A 135 18.42 -9.33 11.46
CA THR A 135 18.61 -9.41 10.01
C THR A 135 18.23 -8.12 9.27
N GLY A 136 17.69 -7.12 9.98
CA GLY A 136 17.40 -5.78 9.46
C GLY A 136 15.95 -5.59 9.01
N SER A 137 15.56 -4.33 8.80
CA SER A 137 14.19 -3.96 8.48
C SER A 137 13.76 -4.50 7.11
N VAL A 138 14.70 -4.50 6.15
CA VAL A 138 14.49 -4.97 4.78
C VAL A 138 14.19 -6.47 4.72
N SER A 139 14.71 -7.27 5.67
CA SER A 139 14.49 -8.72 5.68
C SER A 139 13.02 -9.12 5.87
N PHE A 140 12.23 -8.29 6.57
CA PHE A 140 10.80 -8.53 6.76
C PHE A 140 9.96 -8.20 5.52
N MET A 141 10.52 -7.54 4.51
CA MET A 141 9.81 -7.24 3.27
C MET A 141 9.41 -8.52 2.52
N ASP A 142 10.23 -9.57 2.57
CA ASP A 142 9.90 -10.86 1.95
C ASP A 142 8.70 -11.53 2.65
N LEU A 143 8.61 -11.43 3.98
CA LEU A 143 7.43 -11.90 4.73
C LEU A 143 6.15 -11.20 4.24
N TYR A 144 6.17 -9.87 4.17
CA TYR A 144 4.99 -9.11 3.75
C TYR A 144 4.65 -9.31 2.27
N SER A 145 5.65 -9.44 1.41
CA SER A 145 5.49 -9.80 0.00
C SER A 145 4.86 -11.20 -0.15
N LEU A 146 5.36 -12.19 0.59
CA LEU A 146 4.84 -13.56 0.59
C LEU A 146 3.35 -13.60 0.96
N ILE A 147 2.97 -12.95 2.07
CA ILE A 147 1.56 -12.87 2.51
C ILE A 147 0.67 -12.27 1.42
N THR A 148 1.16 -11.23 0.74
CA THR A 148 0.46 -10.56 -0.36
C THR A 148 0.25 -11.48 -1.55
N GLY A 149 1.21 -12.37 -1.83
CA GLY A 149 1.12 -13.39 -2.87
C GLY A 149 0.21 -14.58 -2.54
N LEU A 150 0.12 -14.96 -1.26
CA LEU A 150 -0.66 -16.12 -0.79
C LEU A 150 -2.17 -15.88 -0.83
N ILE A 151 -2.62 -14.66 -0.55
CA ILE A 151 -4.05 -14.35 -0.42
C ILE A 151 -4.57 -13.75 -1.73
N CYS A 152 -5.33 -14.57 -2.47
CA CYS A 152 -5.94 -14.22 -3.75
C CYS A 152 -7.45 -14.03 -3.61
N GLN A 153 -7.98 -13.01 -4.29
CA GLN A 153 -9.40 -12.66 -4.36
C GLN A 153 -9.90 -12.95 -5.77
N GLN A 154 -10.35 -14.19 -6.03
CA GLN A 154 -10.93 -14.59 -7.33
C GLN A 154 -10.11 -14.09 -8.54
N GLY A 155 -8.81 -14.41 -8.58
CA GLY A 155 -7.91 -14.03 -9.67
C GLY A 155 -7.18 -12.69 -9.50
N ARG A 156 -7.44 -11.92 -8.44
CA ARG A 156 -6.68 -10.72 -8.06
C ARG A 156 -5.83 -10.96 -6.82
N ARG A 157 -4.51 -10.74 -6.92
CA ARG A 157 -3.60 -10.78 -5.77
C ARG A 157 -3.75 -9.54 -4.89
N GLY A 158 -3.32 -9.64 -3.63
CA GLY A 158 -3.15 -8.46 -2.78
C GLY A 158 -2.24 -7.43 -3.43
N ALA A 159 -2.37 -6.17 -3.01
CA ALA A 159 -1.49 -5.09 -3.42
C ALA A 159 -0.88 -4.47 -2.16
N LEU A 160 0.45 -4.35 -2.15
CA LEU A 160 1.22 -3.85 -1.03
C LEU A 160 2.06 -2.64 -1.46
N MET A 161 2.15 -1.61 -0.63
CA MET A 161 3.23 -0.62 -0.65
C MET A 161 4.06 -0.78 0.61
N ILE A 162 5.38 -0.82 0.47
CA ILE A 162 6.32 -0.76 1.58
C ILE A 162 7.13 0.53 1.43
N SER A 163 7.20 1.31 2.49
CA SER A 163 8.01 2.53 2.51
C SER A 163 9.09 2.50 3.60
N LEU A 164 10.17 3.23 3.33
CA LEU A 164 11.28 3.42 4.26
C LEU A 164 11.77 4.87 4.20
N SER A 165 12.12 5.44 5.35
CA SER A 165 12.71 6.78 5.46
C SER A 165 14.06 6.86 4.77
N CYS A 166 14.32 7.96 4.07
CA CYS A 166 15.65 8.31 3.56
C CYS A 166 16.70 8.56 4.65
N GLU A 167 16.29 8.57 5.92
CA GLU A 167 17.20 8.68 7.06
C GLU A 167 17.55 7.32 7.67
N HIS A 168 16.95 6.23 7.22
CA HIS A 168 17.12 4.92 7.84
C HIS A 168 18.47 4.27 7.43
N PRO A 169 19.23 3.64 8.35
CA PRO A 169 20.53 3.03 8.02
C PRO A 169 20.48 1.90 6.97
N ASP A 170 19.36 1.17 6.86
CA ASP A 170 19.12 0.16 5.81
C ASP A 170 18.70 0.76 4.44
N LEU A 171 18.73 2.08 4.25
CA LEU A 171 18.29 2.74 3.01
C LEU A 171 18.93 2.14 1.75
N GLU A 172 20.24 1.89 1.82
CA GLU A 172 20.98 1.36 0.68
C GLU A 172 20.52 -0.05 0.27
N GLU A 173 20.27 -0.91 1.26
CA GLU A 173 19.75 -2.26 1.05
C GLU A 173 18.32 -2.20 0.48
N PHE A 174 17.51 -1.29 1.02
CA PHE A 174 16.13 -1.06 0.55
C PHE A 174 16.06 -0.59 -0.90
N ILE A 175 16.94 0.32 -1.32
CA ILE A 175 17.03 0.79 -2.71
C ILE A 175 17.39 -0.36 -3.65
N GLY A 176 18.33 -1.22 -3.24
CA GLY A 176 18.83 -2.32 -4.07
C GLY A 176 17.98 -3.59 -4.06
N ILE A 177 16.99 -3.73 -3.18
CA ILE A 177 16.36 -5.03 -2.88
C ILE A 177 15.75 -5.74 -4.10
N LYS A 178 15.23 -4.97 -5.07
CA LYS A 178 14.60 -5.50 -6.29
C LYS A 178 15.55 -5.79 -7.45
N SER A 179 16.84 -5.51 -7.27
CA SER A 179 17.86 -6.05 -8.19
C SER A 179 17.90 -7.59 -8.14
N ASP A 180 17.52 -8.16 -7.00
CA ASP A 180 17.26 -9.58 -6.82
C ASP A 180 15.82 -9.89 -7.25
N LEU A 181 15.67 -10.54 -8.41
CA LEU A 181 14.37 -10.80 -9.05
C LEU A 181 13.47 -11.77 -8.26
N ASP A 182 14.02 -12.47 -7.27
CA ASP A 182 13.26 -13.42 -6.43
C ASP A 182 12.73 -12.77 -5.15
N LYS A 183 13.20 -11.56 -4.81
CA LYS A 183 12.81 -10.85 -3.58
C LYS A 183 11.69 -9.85 -3.80
N VAL A 184 10.83 -9.71 -2.79
CA VAL A 184 9.79 -8.66 -2.72
C VAL A 184 8.94 -8.55 -4.01
N THR A 185 8.64 -9.68 -4.66
CA THR A 185 8.01 -9.71 -5.99
C THR A 185 6.53 -9.32 -6.02
N LYS A 186 5.91 -9.04 -4.87
CA LYS A 186 4.47 -8.77 -4.71
C LYS A 186 4.18 -7.49 -3.92
N ALA A 187 5.14 -6.58 -3.82
CA ALA A 187 4.96 -5.29 -3.18
C ALA A 187 5.54 -4.17 -4.05
N ASN A 188 4.93 -2.99 -4.04
CA ASN A 188 5.56 -1.76 -4.48
C ASN A 188 6.46 -1.24 -3.36
N ILE A 189 7.56 -0.56 -3.70
CA ILE A 189 8.46 0.06 -2.74
C ILE A 189 8.66 1.54 -3.02
N SER A 190 8.76 2.38 -1.98
CA SER A 190 9.05 3.80 -2.13
C SER A 190 9.83 4.37 -0.95
N VAL A 191 10.74 5.30 -1.23
CA VAL A 191 11.51 5.99 -0.19
C VAL A 191 10.77 7.26 0.23
N ARG A 192 10.66 7.48 1.55
CA ARG A 192 10.16 8.74 2.13
C ARG A 192 11.29 9.75 2.18
N ILE A 193 11.28 10.67 1.23
CA ILE A 193 12.31 11.69 1.00
C ILE A 193 11.97 12.95 1.80
N THR A 194 12.94 13.47 2.54
CA THR A 194 12.85 14.76 3.24
C THR A 194 13.52 15.88 2.44
N ASP A 195 13.10 17.12 2.67
CA ASP A 195 13.71 18.33 2.13
C ASP A 195 15.17 18.45 2.60
N LYS A 196 15.47 18.02 3.83
CA LYS A 196 16.83 17.93 4.38
C LYS A 196 17.73 17.01 3.55
N PHE A 197 17.24 15.82 3.20
CA PHE A 197 17.99 14.90 2.33
C PHE A 197 18.21 15.52 0.95
N MET A 198 17.17 16.09 0.34
CA MET A 198 17.28 16.73 -0.98
C MET A 198 18.22 17.95 -0.98
N ALA A 199 18.30 18.70 0.12
CA ALA A 199 19.28 19.77 0.27
C ALA A 199 20.70 19.24 0.31
N ALA A 200 20.96 18.12 1.01
CA ALA A 200 22.26 17.47 1.03
C ALA A 200 22.66 16.95 -0.38
N VAL A 201 21.71 16.36 -1.11
CA VAL A 201 21.91 15.91 -2.52
C VAL A 201 22.33 17.08 -3.41
N LYS A 202 21.57 18.18 -3.39
CA LYS A 202 21.84 19.35 -4.25
C LYS A 202 23.19 19.99 -3.96
N ASN A 203 23.58 20.05 -2.68
CA ASN A 203 24.82 20.68 -2.24
C ASN A 203 26.01 19.70 -2.17
N LYS A 204 25.83 18.45 -2.61
CA LYS A 204 26.84 17.37 -2.54
C LYS A 204 27.47 17.26 -1.15
N GLN A 205 26.63 17.27 -0.12
CA GLN A 205 27.04 17.16 1.26
C GLN A 205 26.85 15.74 1.79
N PRO A 206 27.67 15.30 2.75
CA PRO A 206 27.42 14.05 3.45
C PRO A 206 26.08 14.12 4.20
N PHE A 207 25.42 12.97 4.33
CA PHE A 207 24.17 12.83 5.06
C PHE A 207 24.28 11.70 6.08
N THR A 208 23.84 11.96 7.31
CA THR A 208 23.88 10.97 8.39
C THR A 208 22.52 10.28 8.48
N LEU A 209 22.50 9.01 8.07
CA LEU A 209 21.43 8.08 8.39
C LEU A 209 21.46 7.81 9.89
N ASN A 210 20.29 7.76 10.51
CA ASN A 210 20.16 7.57 11.94
C ASN A 210 18.93 6.70 12.27
N PHE A 211 19.06 5.92 13.33
CA PHE A 211 17.96 5.16 13.88
C PHE A 211 18.15 4.99 15.39
N THR A 212 17.13 5.32 16.18
CA THR A 212 17.17 5.15 17.63
C THR A 212 16.19 4.04 18.04
N ARG A 213 16.71 3.00 18.70
CA ARG A 213 15.89 1.92 19.26
C ARG A 213 15.13 2.43 20.47
N ALA A 214 13.81 2.42 20.40
CA ALA A 214 12.96 2.89 21.50
C ALA A 214 13.15 2.07 22.79
N GLU A 215 13.42 0.76 22.67
CA GLU A 215 13.58 -0.14 23.82
C GLU A 215 14.91 0.05 24.55
N THR A 216 16.00 0.30 23.81
CA THR A 216 17.36 0.36 24.39
C THR A 216 17.91 1.78 24.50
N GLY A 217 17.34 2.74 23.78
CA GLY A 217 17.90 4.08 23.60
C GLY A 217 19.14 4.13 22.70
N GLU A 218 19.58 2.99 22.16
CA GLU A 218 20.76 2.91 21.30
C GLU A 218 20.50 3.63 19.98
N THR A 219 21.43 4.49 19.60
CA THR A 219 21.37 5.22 18.32
C THR A 219 22.43 4.71 17.37
N ILE A 220 21.96 4.21 16.23
CA ILE A 220 22.78 3.68 15.14
C ILE A 220 22.88 4.77 14.09
N THR A 221 24.10 5.11 13.68
CA THR A 221 24.34 6.14 12.67
C THR A 221 25.24 5.62 11.56
N LYS A 222 24.97 6.05 10.32
CA LYS A 222 25.78 5.76 9.14
C LYS A 222 25.86 7.01 8.28
N THR A 223 27.05 7.57 8.10
CA THR A 223 27.24 8.70 7.18
C THR A 223 27.45 8.19 5.77
N ILE A 224 26.73 8.78 4.81
CA ILE A 224 26.76 8.45 3.38
C ILE A 224 27.01 9.70 2.55
N ASP A 225 27.44 9.51 1.31
CA ASP A 225 27.35 10.56 0.29
C ASP A 225 25.89 10.64 -0.20
N ALA A 226 25.24 11.79 0.02
CA ALA A 226 23.84 11.96 -0.34
C ALA A 226 23.62 11.92 -1.86
N TYR A 227 24.56 12.48 -2.63
CA TYR A 227 24.47 12.54 -4.09
C TYR A 227 24.56 11.13 -4.68
N GLU A 228 25.55 10.35 -4.26
CA GLU A 228 25.72 8.97 -4.73
C GLU A 228 24.53 8.08 -4.34
N MET A 229 24.00 8.24 -3.12
CA MET A 229 22.81 7.50 -2.68
C MET A 229 21.57 7.84 -3.50
N PHE A 230 21.35 9.13 -3.79
CA PHE A 230 20.26 9.57 -4.65
C PHE A 230 20.45 9.10 -6.09
N HIS A 231 21.68 9.13 -6.61
CA HIS A 231 22.00 8.61 -7.94
C HIS A 231 21.67 7.12 -8.04
N LYS A 232 22.08 6.32 -7.06
CA LYS A 232 21.72 4.89 -6.96
C LYS A 232 20.21 4.67 -6.91
N LEU A 233 19.46 5.52 -6.20
CA LEU A 233 18.00 5.47 -6.21
C LEU A 233 17.43 5.69 -7.62
N CYS A 234 17.96 6.67 -8.36
CA CYS A 234 17.56 6.93 -9.74
C CYS A 234 17.93 5.79 -10.70
N GLU A 235 19.13 5.22 -10.59
CA GLU A 235 19.56 4.07 -11.38
C GLU A 235 18.66 2.86 -11.14
N MET A 236 18.40 2.51 -9.87
CA MET A 236 17.49 1.42 -9.53
C MET A 236 16.07 1.67 -10.07
N ASN A 237 15.58 2.91 -9.96
CA ASN A 237 14.29 3.27 -10.54
C ASN A 237 14.28 3.14 -12.07
N TRP A 238 15.38 3.50 -12.74
CA TRP A 238 15.50 3.36 -14.19
C TRP A 238 15.47 1.88 -14.62
N ASP A 239 16.22 1.02 -13.92
CA ASP A 239 16.37 -0.39 -14.27
C ASP A 239 15.14 -1.24 -13.88
N TYR A 240 14.48 -0.92 -12.76
CA TYR A 240 13.44 -1.77 -12.16
C TYR A 240 12.10 -1.05 -11.91
N ALA A 241 11.96 0.21 -12.33
CA ALA A 241 10.81 1.09 -12.06
C ALA A 241 10.58 1.42 -10.57
N GLU A 242 11.49 1.01 -9.68
CA GLU A 242 11.38 1.10 -8.23
C GLU A 242 12.75 1.26 -7.56
N PRO A 243 12.84 1.89 -6.37
CA PRO A 243 11.75 2.45 -5.59
C PRO A 243 11.20 3.78 -6.12
N GLY A 244 9.93 4.06 -5.83
CA GLY A 244 9.35 5.39 -5.99
C GLY A 244 9.81 6.37 -4.91
N MET A 245 9.37 7.62 -5.00
CA MET A 245 9.68 8.68 -4.03
C MET A 245 8.41 9.29 -3.45
N LEU A 246 8.37 9.41 -2.13
CA LEU A 246 7.32 10.09 -1.37
C LEU A 246 7.94 11.29 -0.68
N PHE A 247 7.64 12.51 -1.13
CA PHE A 247 8.13 13.74 -0.51
C PHE A 247 7.43 13.98 0.83
N TRP A 248 8.02 13.47 1.89
CA TRP A 248 7.35 13.28 3.18
C TRP A 248 7.09 14.59 3.90
N ASP A 249 8.02 15.55 3.83
CA ASP A 249 7.82 16.87 4.43
C ASP A 249 6.65 17.61 3.79
N ARG A 250 6.46 17.48 2.46
CA ARG A 250 5.28 18.04 1.79
C ARG A 250 4.00 17.34 2.23
N ILE A 251 4.03 16.02 2.35
CA ILE A 251 2.89 15.21 2.79
C ILE A 251 2.45 15.61 4.21
N GLU A 252 3.40 15.74 5.15
CA GLU A 252 3.13 16.09 6.55
C GLU A 252 2.73 17.56 6.73
N ASN A 253 3.23 18.47 5.89
CA ASN A 253 2.96 19.91 6.05
C ASN A 253 1.82 20.44 5.18
N TRP A 254 1.43 19.75 4.11
CA TRP A 254 0.38 20.21 3.20
C TRP A 254 -0.89 19.35 3.31
N ASN A 255 -1.50 19.38 4.48
CA ASN A 255 -2.77 18.72 4.75
C ASN A 255 -3.63 19.53 5.75
N LEU A 256 -4.91 19.20 5.85
CA LEU A 256 -5.87 19.93 6.69
C LEU A 256 -5.58 19.86 8.20
N LEU A 257 -4.73 18.92 8.63
CA LEU A 257 -4.40 18.66 10.03
C LEU A 257 -2.95 19.07 10.37
N SER A 258 -2.27 19.80 9.49
CA SER A 258 -0.86 20.20 9.67
C SER A 258 -0.64 21.10 10.90
N CYS A 259 -1.70 21.70 11.45
CA CYS A 259 -1.64 22.51 12.67
C CYS A 259 -1.73 21.67 13.97
N ASP A 260 -2.06 20.38 13.88
CA ASP A 260 -2.07 19.47 15.03
C ASP A 260 -0.75 18.72 15.11
N ASN A 261 0.09 19.10 16.07
CA ASN A 261 1.38 18.46 16.32
C ASN A 261 1.28 16.98 16.73
N ASN A 262 0.09 16.47 17.07
CA ASN A 262 -0.14 15.06 17.39
C ASN A 262 -0.57 14.24 16.16
N PHE A 263 -0.81 14.90 15.03
CA PHE A 263 -1.20 14.24 13.80
C PHE A 263 0.03 13.95 12.93
N HIS A 264 0.19 12.68 12.58
CA HIS A 264 1.20 12.23 11.63
C HIS A 264 0.61 11.16 10.73
N TYR A 265 1.14 11.03 9.52
CA TYR A 265 0.79 9.93 8.65
C TYR A 265 1.60 8.67 8.97
N ALA A 266 0.95 7.51 8.89
CA ALA A 266 1.54 6.18 9.00
C ALA A 266 2.31 5.78 7.74
N GLY A 267 1.85 6.25 6.58
CA GLY A 267 2.32 5.79 5.28
C GLY A 267 1.27 6.06 4.19
N THR A 268 1.52 5.52 3.01
CA THR A 268 0.61 5.60 1.86
C THR A 268 0.11 4.22 1.44
N ASN A 269 -1.08 4.14 0.85
CA ASN A 269 -1.61 2.93 0.23
C ASN A 269 -0.78 2.47 -1.01
N PRO A 270 -1.13 1.34 -1.66
CA PRO A 270 -0.37 0.77 -2.80
C PRO A 270 -0.06 1.72 -3.96
N CYS A 271 -0.91 2.72 -4.21
CA CYS A 271 -0.76 3.67 -5.31
C CYS A 271 -0.37 5.08 -4.85
N ALA A 272 0.12 5.26 -3.62
CA ALA A 272 0.64 6.53 -3.08
C ALA A 272 -0.33 7.73 -2.92
N TRP A 273 -1.58 7.62 -3.38
CA TRP A 273 -2.60 8.68 -3.36
C TRP A 273 -3.47 8.77 -2.09
N VAL A 274 -3.46 7.76 -1.22
CA VAL A 274 -4.21 7.78 0.06
C VAL A 274 -3.22 7.65 1.22
N LEU A 275 -3.31 8.57 2.16
CA LEU A 275 -2.48 8.62 3.36
C LEU A 275 -3.26 8.11 4.57
N GLY A 276 -2.63 7.25 5.37
CA GLY A 276 -3.22 6.73 6.60
C GLY A 276 -2.74 7.51 7.80
N ARG A 277 -3.62 7.79 8.77
CA ARG A 277 -3.21 8.35 10.06
C ARG A 277 -2.39 7.33 10.86
N LYS A 278 -1.37 7.81 11.55
CA LYS A 278 -0.54 7.04 12.49
C LYS A 278 -1.29 6.70 13.77
#